data_AF-A0A7J6WKE0-F1
#
_entry.id   AF-A0A7J6WKE0-F1
#
_cell.length_a   1.000
_cell.length_b   1.000
_cell.length_c   1.000
_cell.angle_alpha   90.00
_cell.angle_beta   90.00
_cell.angle_gamma   90.00
#
_symmetry.space_group_name_H-M   'P 1'
#
loop_
_entity.id
_entity.type
_entity.pdbx_description
1 polymer ?
#
loop_
_entity_poly.entity_id
_entity_poly.type
_entity_poly.pdbx_seq_one_letter_code
_entity_poly.pdbx_strand_id
1 'polypeptide(L)'
;LRCHGDSASVKKRAPHTVASAALDVLKLVAQLKVTPRVLVGHSFGGKVALSMVQQAAKPLARPVKVWVLDATPGTVRPGGDGEDHPGELIAFLASMPEQVSSKREVVDALIREGFSKDVAQWVVTNLRKTSLPGSSSSSFSWVFDLKGIAEMYKSYEETNLWNVVDGVPQGVHVNFLRAERSLHRWALEDIQRIHAAEDLASNEGGGVEMHVLQDAGHWVHADNPDGLFEILSSSFGLKP
;
A
#
# COMPACT_ATOMS: atom_id res chain seq x y z
N LEU A 1 -4.04 8.58 -0.87
CA LEU A 1 -2.87 8.84 -1.73
C LEU A 1 -3.33 9.54 -3.01
N ARG A 2 -2.43 10.04 -3.87
CA ARG A 2 -2.82 10.55 -5.21
C ARG A 2 -3.72 9.55 -5.94
N CYS A 3 -4.61 10.02 -6.80
CA CYS A 3 -5.57 9.20 -7.56
C CYS A 3 -6.62 8.46 -6.72
N HIS A 4 -6.65 8.62 -5.39
CA HIS A 4 -7.60 7.94 -4.51
C HIS A 4 -8.45 8.92 -3.71
N GLY A 5 -9.72 8.57 -3.49
CA GLY A 5 -10.66 9.35 -2.66
C GLY A 5 -10.69 10.82 -3.04
N ASP A 6 -10.77 11.71 -2.05
CA ASP A 6 -10.84 13.15 -2.33
C ASP A 6 -9.57 13.69 -3.03
N SER A 7 -8.43 13.01 -2.88
CA SER A 7 -7.19 13.38 -3.59
C SER A 7 -7.23 13.07 -5.09
N ALA A 8 -8.18 12.27 -5.58
CA ALA A 8 -8.36 12.01 -7.01
C ALA A 8 -8.84 13.27 -7.76
N SER A 9 -9.58 14.16 -7.09
CA SER A 9 -10.04 15.43 -7.65
C SER A 9 -8.94 16.49 -7.76
N VAL A 10 -7.83 16.31 -7.02
CA VAL A 10 -6.69 17.22 -7.03
C VAL A 10 -5.82 16.89 -8.23
N LYS A 11 -5.71 17.82 -9.20
CA LYS A 11 -4.81 17.67 -10.35
C LYS A 11 -3.36 17.55 -9.88
N LYS A 12 -2.80 16.35 -9.96
CA LYS A 12 -1.38 16.06 -9.74
C LYS A 12 -0.68 15.88 -11.07
N ARG A 13 0.59 16.28 -11.15
CA ARG A 13 1.41 16.05 -12.35
C ARG A 13 1.84 14.58 -12.41
N ALA A 14 1.71 13.98 -13.58
CA ALA A 14 2.31 12.71 -13.94
C ALA A 14 3.86 12.78 -13.80
N PRO A 15 4.55 11.62 -13.64
CA PRO A 15 3.99 10.27 -13.61
C PRO A 15 3.37 9.89 -12.25
N HIS A 16 2.36 9.01 -12.25
CA HIS A 16 1.73 8.48 -11.04
C HIS A 16 2.50 7.25 -10.52
N THR A 17 3.61 7.49 -9.80
CA THR A 17 4.51 6.42 -9.31
C THR A 17 4.55 6.33 -7.78
N VAL A 18 5.14 5.26 -7.24
CA VAL A 18 5.47 5.12 -5.80
C VAL A 18 6.27 6.33 -5.31
N ALA A 19 7.32 6.73 -6.03
CA ALA A 19 8.16 7.86 -5.66
C ALA A 19 7.37 9.18 -5.64
N SER A 20 6.51 9.37 -6.64
CA SER A 20 5.60 10.50 -6.75
C SER A 20 4.60 10.57 -5.59
N ALA A 21 4.02 9.42 -5.19
CA ALA A 21 3.13 9.32 -4.05
C ALA A 21 3.85 9.61 -2.72
N ALA A 22 5.08 9.10 -2.55
CA ALA A 22 5.91 9.42 -1.39
C ALA A 22 6.24 10.92 -1.31
N LEU A 23 6.55 11.55 -2.43
CA LEU A 23 6.81 13.00 -2.48
C LEU A 23 5.58 13.82 -2.10
N ASP A 24 4.37 13.40 -2.48
CA ASP A 24 3.13 14.06 -2.04
C ASP A 24 2.96 13.98 -0.53
N VAL A 25 3.23 12.83 0.08
CA VAL A 25 3.14 12.67 1.54
C VAL A 25 4.21 13.50 2.24
N LEU A 26 5.45 13.52 1.74
CA LEU A 26 6.53 14.35 2.28
C LEU A 26 6.19 15.85 2.22
N LYS A 27 5.61 16.32 1.11
CA LYS A 27 5.14 17.70 0.99
C LYS A 27 4.02 18.00 1.98
N LEU A 28 3.08 17.08 2.16
CA LEU A 28 1.98 17.23 3.10
C LEU A 28 2.49 17.32 4.55
N VAL A 29 3.37 16.42 4.99
CA VAL A 29 3.89 16.47 6.37
C VAL A 29 4.72 17.72 6.62
N ALA A 30 5.46 18.21 5.62
CA ALA A 30 6.16 19.48 5.70
C ALA A 30 5.20 20.67 5.84
N GLN A 31 4.12 20.70 5.06
CA GLN A 31 3.07 21.73 5.16
C GLN A 31 2.38 21.72 6.52
N LEU A 32 2.09 20.53 7.05
CA LEU A 32 1.49 20.34 8.37
C LEU A 32 2.48 20.55 9.52
N LYS A 33 3.77 20.75 9.23
CA LYS A 33 4.87 20.85 10.22
C LYS A 33 4.92 19.63 11.17
N VAL A 34 4.62 18.45 10.63
CA VAL A 34 4.65 17.18 11.36
C VAL A 34 5.96 16.45 11.03
N THR A 35 6.66 16.01 12.06
CA THR A 35 7.82 15.10 11.90
C THR A 35 7.42 13.72 12.43
N PRO A 36 7.05 12.77 11.55
CA PRO A 36 6.56 11.46 11.96
C PRO A 36 7.64 10.68 12.71
N ARG A 37 7.23 9.96 13.76
CA ARG A 37 8.06 8.96 14.45
C ARG A 37 7.81 7.55 13.92
N VAL A 38 6.62 7.32 13.36
CA VAL A 38 6.22 6.05 12.79
C VAL A 38 5.58 6.33 11.43
N LEU A 39 6.01 5.59 10.42
CA LEU A 39 5.38 5.52 9.11
C LEU A 39 4.86 4.09 8.95
N VAL A 40 3.57 3.93 8.65
CA VAL A 40 2.98 2.61 8.43
C VAL A 40 2.35 2.61 7.06
N GLY A 41 2.72 1.61 6.26
CA GLY A 41 2.20 1.46 4.91
C GLY A 41 1.90 -0.01 4.61
N HIS A 42 0.70 -0.27 4.10
CA HIS A 42 0.26 -1.60 3.65
C HIS A 42 0.38 -1.72 2.13
N SER A 43 0.90 -2.86 1.65
CA SER A 43 1.05 -3.17 0.23
C SER A 43 1.75 -2.03 -0.52
N PHE A 44 1.08 -1.39 -1.49
CA PHE A 44 1.54 -0.15 -2.16
C PHE A 44 2.07 0.91 -1.18
N GLY A 45 1.33 1.14 -0.09
CA GLY A 45 1.69 2.10 0.95
C GLY A 45 3.01 1.77 1.65
N GLY A 46 3.39 0.49 1.74
CA GLY A 46 4.66 0.06 2.32
C GLY A 46 5.85 0.55 1.49
N LYS A 47 5.79 0.38 0.16
CA LYS A 47 6.80 0.96 -0.74
C LYS A 47 6.79 2.49 -0.75
N VAL A 48 5.63 3.12 -0.57
CA VAL A 48 5.56 4.58 -0.38
C VAL A 48 6.32 4.99 0.88
N ALA A 49 6.13 4.30 2.01
CA ALA A 49 6.82 4.60 3.26
C ALA A 49 8.35 4.43 3.14
N LEU A 50 8.82 3.37 2.48
CA LEU A 50 10.24 3.19 2.16
C LEU A 50 10.78 4.28 1.24
N SER A 51 10.03 4.65 0.20
CA SER A 51 10.42 5.71 -0.72
C SER A 51 10.45 7.09 -0.03
N MET A 52 9.60 7.33 0.98
CA MET A 52 9.71 8.53 1.82
C MET A 52 11.05 8.58 2.55
N VAL A 53 11.53 7.46 3.11
CA VAL A 53 12.87 7.39 3.71
C VAL A 53 13.95 7.66 2.67
N GLN A 54 13.84 7.04 1.50
CA GLN A 54 14.79 7.23 0.41
C GLN A 54 14.92 8.70 0.00
N GLN A 55 13.79 9.43 -0.05
CA GLN A 55 13.72 10.82 -0.51
C GLN A 55 13.93 11.88 0.58
N ALA A 56 13.73 11.55 1.86
CA ALA A 56 13.91 12.50 2.96
C ALA A 56 15.33 13.06 2.99
N ALA A 57 15.52 14.33 3.38
CA ALA A 57 16.84 14.88 3.59
C ALA A 57 17.52 14.20 4.80
N LYS A 58 18.83 13.94 4.69
CA LYS A 58 19.65 13.36 5.75
C LYS A 58 20.61 14.42 6.31
N PRO A 59 20.96 14.38 7.61
CA PRO A 59 20.43 13.46 8.64
C PRO A 59 18.95 13.72 8.97
N LEU A 60 18.25 12.68 9.45
CA LEU A 60 16.86 12.83 9.85
C LEU A 60 16.74 13.70 11.10
N ALA A 61 15.67 14.49 11.19
CA ALA A 61 15.41 15.36 12.35
C ALA A 61 15.16 14.60 13.66
N ARG A 62 14.77 13.33 13.57
CA ARG A 62 14.60 12.38 14.69
C ARG A 62 14.60 10.95 14.14
N PRO A 63 14.80 9.93 15.00
CA PRO A 63 14.61 8.55 14.60
C PRO A 63 13.18 8.25 14.13
N VAL A 64 13.05 7.36 13.14
CA VAL A 64 11.77 6.96 12.55
C VAL A 64 11.68 5.43 12.45
N LYS A 65 10.54 4.88 12.87
CA LYS A 65 10.15 3.50 12.60
C LYS A 65 9.31 3.44 11.32
N VAL A 66 9.61 2.54 10.42
CA VAL A 66 8.89 2.34 9.16
C VAL A 66 8.33 0.94 9.15
N TRP A 67 7.03 0.79 8.98
CA TRP A 67 6.33 -0.48 8.88
C TRP A 67 5.89 -0.70 7.44
N VAL A 68 6.40 -1.79 6.86
CA VAL A 68 6.02 -2.30 5.54
C VAL A 68 5.13 -3.52 5.78
N LEU A 69 3.82 -3.33 5.70
CA LEU A 69 2.85 -4.38 5.94
C LEU A 69 2.57 -5.12 4.64
N ASP A 70 2.93 -6.40 4.65
CA ASP A 70 2.70 -7.42 3.64
C ASP A 70 3.08 -6.99 2.21
N ALA A 71 4.30 -6.45 2.09
CA ALA A 71 4.93 -6.10 0.82
C ALA A 71 6.45 -6.30 0.87
N THR A 72 7.03 -6.71 -0.25
CA THR A 72 8.48 -6.78 -0.42
C THR A 72 9.06 -5.43 -0.90
N PRO A 73 10.34 -5.12 -0.61
CA PRO A 73 10.98 -3.88 -1.07
C PRO A 73 11.38 -3.95 -2.55
N GLY A 74 11.53 -5.15 -3.12
CA GLY A 74 11.99 -5.39 -4.49
C GLY A 74 10.89 -5.34 -5.54
N THR A 75 11.25 -5.59 -6.80
CA THR A 75 10.29 -5.72 -7.90
C THR A 75 9.35 -6.90 -7.66
N VAL A 76 8.06 -6.71 -7.92
CA VAL A 76 7.09 -7.81 -7.87
C VAL A 76 7.28 -8.67 -9.12
N ARG A 77 7.61 -9.95 -8.93
CA ARG A 77 7.76 -10.90 -10.05
C ARG A 77 6.35 -11.33 -10.51
N PRO A 78 6.08 -11.54 -11.82
CA PRO A 78 4.81 -12.07 -12.34
C PRO A 78 4.76 -13.61 -12.40
N GLY A 79 3.56 -14.21 -12.32
CA GLY A 79 3.27 -15.67 -12.37
C GLY A 79 3.26 -16.48 -11.04
N GLY A 80 2.06 -16.89 -10.61
CA GLY A 80 1.81 -17.92 -9.58
C GLY A 80 0.31 -18.23 -9.53
N ASP A 81 -0.05 -19.50 -9.38
CA ASP A 81 -1.46 -19.93 -9.36
C ASP A 81 -2.11 -19.61 -8.00
N GLY A 82 -3.29 -18.97 -8.02
CA GLY A 82 -4.08 -18.68 -6.80
C GLY A 82 -3.73 -17.36 -6.10
N GLU A 83 -3.14 -16.40 -6.81
CA GLU A 83 -2.71 -15.11 -6.25
C GLU A 83 -3.85 -14.08 -6.14
N ASP A 84 -3.64 -13.02 -5.35
CA ASP A 84 -4.43 -11.79 -5.53
C ASP A 84 -4.10 -11.20 -6.92
N HIS A 85 -5.13 -10.86 -7.71
CA HIS A 85 -4.97 -10.29 -9.06
C HIS A 85 -5.31 -8.77 -9.13
N PRO A 86 -4.64 -7.85 -8.41
CA PRO A 86 -4.96 -6.42 -8.49
C PRO A 86 -4.85 -5.84 -9.90
N GLY A 87 -3.87 -6.29 -10.69
CA GLY A 87 -3.69 -5.83 -12.07
C GLY A 87 -4.90 -6.14 -12.96
N GLU A 88 -5.41 -7.37 -12.88
CA GLU A 88 -6.61 -7.80 -13.62
C GLU A 88 -7.86 -7.08 -13.11
N LEU A 89 -7.98 -6.90 -11.80
CA LEU A 89 -9.08 -6.13 -11.20
C LEU A 89 -9.08 -4.68 -11.74
N ILE A 90 -7.94 -4.00 -11.73
CA ILE A 90 -7.80 -2.64 -12.24
C ILE A 90 -8.16 -2.58 -13.73
N ALA A 91 -7.68 -3.54 -14.52
CA ALA A 91 -7.98 -3.62 -15.96
C ALA A 91 -9.48 -3.84 -16.22
N PHE A 92 -10.11 -4.75 -15.48
CA PHE A 92 -11.54 -5.00 -15.57
C PHE A 92 -12.36 -3.77 -15.20
N LEU A 93 -12.05 -3.13 -14.06
CA LEU A 93 -12.74 -1.91 -13.64
C LEU A 93 -12.58 -0.77 -14.65
N ALA A 94 -11.41 -0.66 -15.30
CA ALA A 94 -11.15 0.31 -16.35
C ALA A 94 -11.93 0.04 -17.67
N SER A 95 -12.35 -1.20 -17.91
CA SER A 95 -13.21 -1.56 -19.05
C SER A 95 -14.70 -1.25 -18.83
N MET A 96 -15.11 -1.07 -17.57
CA MET A 96 -16.49 -0.72 -17.25
C MET A 96 -16.79 0.75 -17.59
N PRO A 97 -18.07 1.10 -17.82
CA PRO A 97 -18.47 2.50 -18.02
C PRO A 97 -18.05 3.40 -16.85
N GLU A 98 -17.67 4.65 -17.14
CA GLU A 98 -17.34 5.65 -16.11
C GLU A 98 -18.48 5.90 -15.11
N GLN A 99 -19.71 5.68 -15.56
CA GLN A 99 -20.90 5.72 -14.74
C GLN A 99 -21.66 4.40 -14.80
N VAL A 100 -21.91 3.80 -13.64
CA VAL A 100 -22.67 2.56 -13.50
C VAL A 100 -24.05 2.84 -12.92
N SER A 101 -25.02 1.98 -13.23
CA SER A 101 -26.41 2.19 -12.82
C SER A 101 -26.65 1.80 -11.36
N SER A 102 -25.89 0.83 -10.85
CA SER A 102 -26.00 0.39 -9.46
C SER A 102 -24.70 -0.26 -8.96
N LYS A 103 -24.51 -0.27 -7.64
CA LYS A 103 -23.42 -1.05 -7.01
C LYS A 103 -23.58 -2.55 -7.26
N ARG A 104 -24.83 -3.04 -7.32
CA ARG A 104 -25.14 -4.46 -7.54
C ARG A 104 -24.63 -4.94 -8.91
N GLU A 105 -24.82 -4.13 -9.94
CA GLU A 105 -24.31 -4.41 -11.30
C GLU A 105 -22.80 -4.69 -11.29
N VAL A 106 -22.03 -3.85 -10.60
CA VAL A 106 -20.57 -4.02 -10.49
C VAL A 106 -20.20 -5.27 -9.70
N VAL A 107 -20.90 -5.55 -8.59
CA VAL A 107 -20.66 -6.77 -7.80
C VAL A 107 -20.91 -8.01 -8.64
N ASP A 108 -22.06 -8.07 -9.32
CA ASP A 108 -22.44 -9.23 -10.15
C ASP A 108 -21.46 -9.41 -11.33
N ALA A 109 -20.95 -8.31 -11.89
CA ALA A 109 -19.94 -8.35 -12.96
C ALA A 109 -18.59 -8.90 -12.47
N LEU A 110 -18.10 -8.44 -11.31
CA LEU A 110 -16.85 -8.91 -10.72
C LEU A 110 -16.90 -10.41 -10.34
N ILE A 111 -18.03 -10.85 -9.77
CA ILE A 111 -18.21 -12.28 -9.42
C ILE A 111 -18.22 -13.13 -10.69
N ARG A 112 -18.85 -12.66 -11.78
CA ARG A 112 -18.86 -13.37 -13.07
C ARG A 112 -17.46 -13.48 -13.67
N GLU A 113 -16.62 -12.47 -13.47
CA GLU A 113 -15.22 -12.46 -13.89
C GLU A 113 -14.33 -13.36 -13.02
N GLY A 114 -14.84 -13.90 -11.90
CA GLY A 114 -14.13 -14.83 -11.04
C GLY A 114 -13.54 -14.20 -9.77
N PHE A 115 -13.76 -12.91 -9.52
CA PHE A 115 -13.35 -12.28 -8.26
C PHE A 115 -14.23 -12.74 -7.09
N SER A 116 -13.63 -12.79 -5.90
CA SER A 116 -14.37 -13.15 -4.68
C SER A 116 -15.45 -12.11 -4.35
N LYS A 117 -16.50 -12.57 -3.66
CA LYS A 117 -17.57 -11.69 -3.19
C LYS A 117 -17.06 -10.57 -2.29
N ASP A 118 -16.06 -10.86 -1.45
CA ASP A 118 -15.50 -9.88 -0.50
C ASP A 118 -14.74 -8.77 -1.24
N VAL A 119 -13.94 -9.12 -2.25
CA VAL A 119 -13.28 -8.15 -3.15
C VAL A 119 -14.33 -7.32 -3.86
N ALA A 120 -15.36 -7.95 -4.44
CA ALA A 120 -16.42 -7.25 -5.15
C ALA A 120 -17.17 -6.25 -4.25
N GLN A 121 -17.49 -6.65 -3.01
CA GLN A 121 -18.14 -5.78 -2.04
C GLN A 121 -17.24 -4.64 -1.57
N TRP A 122 -15.96 -4.91 -1.34
CA TRP A 122 -14.99 -3.89 -0.98
C TRP A 122 -14.84 -2.84 -2.10
N VAL A 123 -14.70 -3.27 -3.36
CA VAL A 123 -14.53 -2.36 -4.50
C VAL A 123 -15.67 -1.34 -4.56
N VAL A 124 -16.93 -1.77 -4.43
CA VAL A 124 -18.09 -0.88 -4.57
C VAL A 124 -18.27 0.10 -3.40
N THR A 125 -17.49 -0.02 -2.31
CA THR A 125 -17.41 1.03 -1.29
C THR A 125 -16.80 2.34 -1.85
N ASN A 126 -16.03 2.23 -2.94
CA ASN A 126 -15.40 3.34 -3.65
C ASN A 126 -16.29 3.98 -4.74
N LEU A 127 -17.57 3.63 -4.79
CA LEU A 127 -18.55 4.27 -5.66
C LEU A 127 -19.32 5.37 -4.92
N ARG A 128 -19.32 6.59 -5.47
CA ARG A 128 -20.12 7.72 -5.00
C ARG A 128 -21.33 7.92 -5.90
N LYS A 129 -22.48 8.20 -5.29
CA LYS A 129 -23.72 8.50 -6.01
C LYS A 129 -23.55 9.84 -6.75
N THR A 130 -23.84 9.83 -8.05
CA THR A 130 -23.86 11.00 -8.92
C THR A 130 -25.32 11.26 -9.28
N SER A 131 -25.78 12.48 -9.02
CA SER A 131 -27.12 12.94 -9.42
C SER A 131 -26.98 14.13 -10.34
N LEU A 132 -27.41 13.99 -11.59
CA LEU A 132 -27.54 15.14 -12.49
C LEU A 132 -28.78 15.95 -12.09
N PRO A 133 -28.71 17.30 -12.05
CA PRO A 133 -29.87 18.13 -11.81
C PRO A 133 -30.95 17.83 -12.86
N GLY A 134 -32.15 17.42 -12.42
CA GLY A 134 -33.28 17.11 -13.30
C GLY A 134 -33.39 15.66 -13.76
N SER A 135 -32.49 14.76 -13.35
CA SER A 135 -32.64 13.31 -13.60
C SER A 135 -33.28 12.59 -12.42
N SER A 136 -34.25 11.72 -12.69
CA SER A 136 -34.85 10.81 -11.69
C SER A 136 -33.98 9.56 -11.43
N SER A 137 -33.03 9.26 -12.32
CA SER A 137 -32.09 8.16 -12.16
C SER A 137 -30.81 8.63 -11.46
N SER A 138 -30.39 7.89 -10.45
CA SER A 138 -29.08 8.06 -9.84
C SER A 138 -28.06 7.12 -10.47
N SER A 139 -26.93 7.66 -10.93
CA SER A 139 -25.78 6.87 -11.35
C SER A 139 -24.72 6.84 -10.26
N PHE A 140 -23.69 6.02 -10.43
CA PHE A 140 -22.54 5.97 -9.54
C PHE A 140 -21.25 6.14 -10.34
N SER A 141 -20.28 6.82 -9.75
CA SER A 141 -18.95 7.03 -10.32
C SER A 141 -17.86 6.68 -9.31
N TRP A 142 -16.71 6.27 -9.81
CA TRP A 142 -15.54 5.98 -8.98
C TRP A 142 -15.04 7.23 -8.25
N VAL A 143 -14.67 7.07 -6.97
CA VAL A 143 -13.98 8.12 -6.20
C VAL A 143 -12.47 8.16 -6.48
N PHE A 144 -11.98 7.30 -7.36
CA PHE A 144 -10.59 7.22 -7.73
C PHE A 144 -10.40 7.38 -9.25
N ASP A 145 -9.20 7.78 -9.64
CA ASP A 145 -8.75 7.84 -11.03
C ASP A 145 -8.16 6.48 -11.41
N LEU A 146 -8.91 5.68 -12.16
CA LEU A 146 -8.52 4.33 -12.58
C LEU A 146 -7.26 4.33 -13.45
N LYS A 147 -7.07 5.34 -14.30
CA LYS A 147 -5.87 5.45 -15.13
C LYS A 147 -4.65 5.70 -14.27
N GLY A 148 -4.76 6.65 -13.34
CA GLY A 148 -3.70 6.92 -12.36
C GLY A 148 -3.42 5.73 -11.45
N ILE A 149 -4.43 4.97 -11.02
CA ILE A 149 -4.26 3.73 -10.27
C ILE A 149 -3.48 2.68 -11.08
N ALA A 150 -3.79 2.50 -12.36
CA ALA A 150 -3.07 1.56 -13.21
C ALA A 150 -1.59 1.93 -13.35
N GLU A 151 -1.28 3.22 -13.54
CA GLU A 151 0.10 3.72 -13.54
C GLU A 151 0.80 3.49 -12.19
N MET A 152 0.10 3.74 -11.09
CA MET A 152 0.62 3.50 -9.75
C MET A 152 0.92 2.03 -9.52
N TYR A 153 -0.01 1.14 -9.84
CA TYR A 153 0.17 -0.30 -9.64
C TYR A 153 1.33 -0.84 -10.49
N LYS A 154 1.43 -0.44 -11.76
CA LYS A 154 2.61 -0.74 -12.59
C LYS A 154 3.90 -0.26 -11.94
N SER A 155 3.92 0.98 -11.45
CA SER A 155 5.08 1.51 -10.74
C SER A 155 5.39 0.71 -9.47
N TYR A 156 4.40 0.19 -8.76
CA TYR A 156 4.60 -0.65 -7.59
C TYR A 156 5.31 -1.95 -7.95
N GLU A 157 4.91 -2.60 -9.04
CA GLU A 157 5.56 -3.82 -9.52
C GLU A 157 7.02 -3.57 -9.93
N GLU A 158 7.30 -2.43 -10.57
CA GLU A 158 8.63 -2.06 -11.07
C GLU A 158 9.56 -1.44 -10.01
N THR A 159 9.01 -0.95 -8.89
CA THR A 159 9.80 -0.23 -7.88
C THR A 159 10.66 -1.19 -7.07
N ASN A 160 11.97 -0.95 -7.10
CA ASN A 160 12.97 -1.64 -6.29
C ASN A 160 13.59 -0.65 -5.28
N LEU A 161 13.42 -0.95 -3.99
CA LEU A 161 13.88 -0.15 -2.85
C LEU A 161 14.87 -0.92 -1.96
N TRP A 162 15.47 -2.00 -2.48
CA TRP A 162 16.47 -2.77 -1.74
C TRP A 162 17.62 -1.91 -1.24
N ASN A 163 18.01 -0.87 -1.97
CA ASN A 163 19.06 0.06 -1.55
C ASN A 163 18.76 0.76 -0.21
N VAL A 164 17.50 0.91 0.18
CA VAL A 164 17.10 1.47 1.49
C VAL A 164 17.27 0.42 2.59
N VAL A 165 17.08 -0.86 2.27
CA VAL A 165 17.10 -1.97 3.23
C VAL A 165 18.52 -2.49 3.44
N ASP A 166 19.30 -2.62 2.35
CA ASP A 166 20.70 -3.05 2.42
C ASP A 166 21.60 -2.00 3.10
N GLY A 167 21.18 -0.74 3.10
CA GLY A 167 21.92 0.39 3.65
C GLY A 167 20.98 1.31 4.42
N VAL A 168 20.38 0.78 5.49
CA VAL A 168 19.41 1.52 6.30
C VAL A 168 20.04 2.82 6.82
N PRO A 169 19.46 4.00 6.52
CA PRO A 169 20.01 5.25 7.01
C PRO A 169 20.02 5.31 8.53
N GLN A 170 21.05 5.92 9.12
CA GLN A 170 21.14 6.11 10.57
C GLN A 170 19.87 6.75 11.14
N GLY A 171 19.35 6.18 12.23
CA GLY A 171 18.10 6.61 12.87
C GLY A 171 16.83 6.09 12.18
N VAL A 172 16.91 5.25 11.16
CA VAL A 172 15.77 4.53 10.59
C VAL A 172 15.72 3.11 11.13
N HIS A 173 14.53 2.65 11.50
CA HIS A 173 14.26 1.24 11.77
C HIS A 173 13.13 0.76 10.85
N VAL A 174 13.43 -0.15 9.92
CA VAL A 174 12.47 -0.76 9.00
C VAL A 174 11.94 -2.06 9.59
N ASN A 175 10.62 -2.18 9.70
CA ASN A 175 9.92 -3.36 10.18
C ASN A 175 9.11 -3.92 9.01
N PHE A 176 9.42 -5.14 8.59
CA PHE A 176 8.62 -5.88 7.63
C PHE A 176 7.64 -6.75 8.39
N LEU A 177 6.37 -6.71 8.02
CA LEU A 177 5.36 -7.62 8.57
C LEU A 177 4.80 -8.45 7.43
N ARG A 178 5.01 -9.76 7.46
CA ARG A 178 4.42 -10.71 6.51
C ARG A 178 3.18 -11.36 7.12
N ALA A 179 2.08 -11.42 6.38
CA ALA A 179 0.96 -12.24 6.80
C ALA A 179 1.26 -13.72 6.52
N GLU A 180 1.02 -14.60 7.49
CA GLU A 180 1.35 -16.02 7.40
C GLU A 180 0.67 -16.71 6.20
N ARG A 181 -0.61 -16.41 5.98
CA ARG A 181 -1.42 -16.99 4.90
C ARG A 181 -1.48 -16.08 3.68
N SER A 182 -0.59 -15.09 3.59
CA SER A 182 -0.61 -14.17 2.46
C SER A 182 -0.31 -14.88 1.16
N LEU A 183 -1.17 -14.63 0.16
CA LEU A 183 -0.95 -14.97 -1.23
C LEU A 183 -0.06 -13.92 -1.94
N HIS A 184 0.33 -12.86 -1.21
CA HIS A 184 1.33 -11.91 -1.67
C HIS A 184 2.69 -12.61 -1.80
N ARG A 185 3.41 -12.28 -2.87
CA ARG A 185 4.63 -12.99 -3.24
C ARG A 185 5.82 -12.58 -2.39
N TRP A 186 6.08 -13.40 -1.39
CA TRP A 186 7.33 -13.37 -0.65
C TRP A 186 8.28 -14.42 -1.23
N ALA A 187 9.14 -14.01 -2.17
CA ALA A 187 10.18 -14.88 -2.67
C ALA A 187 11.13 -15.27 -1.52
N LEU A 188 11.60 -16.52 -1.51
CA LEU A 188 12.53 -16.99 -0.47
C LEU A 188 13.78 -16.10 -0.41
N GLU A 189 14.28 -15.64 -1.56
CA GLU A 189 15.43 -14.73 -1.61
C GLU A 189 15.15 -13.37 -0.97
N ASP A 190 13.91 -12.85 -1.08
CA ASP A 190 13.54 -11.58 -0.44
C ASP A 190 13.51 -11.73 1.08
N ILE A 191 12.97 -12.85 1.59
CA ILE A 191 12.95 -13.16 3.03
C ILE A 191 14.39 -13.30 3.56
N GLN A 192 15.23 -14.08 2.87
CA GLN A 192 16.62 -14.29 3.26
C GLN A 192 17.40 -12.98 3.26
N ARG A 193 17.16 -12.10 2.30
CA ARG A 193 17.84 -10.79 2.22
C ARG A 193 17.37 -9.82 3.30
N ILE A 194 16.10 -9.86 3.72
CA ILE A 194 15.63 -9.09 4.88
C ILE A 194 16.34 -9.56 6.16
N HIS A 195 16.43 -10.87 6.41
CA HIS A 195 17.15 -11.38 7.58
C HIS A 195 18.65 -11.03 7.55
N ALA A 196 19.29 -11.09 6.38
CA ALA A 196 20.68 -10.64 6.27
C ALA A 196 20.83 -9.13 6.60
N ALA A 197 19.85 -8.30 6.24
CA ALA A 197 19.85 -6.88 6.58
C ALA A 197 19.57 -6.62 8.08
N GLU A 198 18.77 -7.47 8.73
CA GLU A 198 18.51 -7.45 10.18
C GLU A 198 19.79 -7.69 10.99
N ASP A 199 20.60 -8.67 10.58
CA ASP A 199 21.91 -8.94 11.20
C ASP A 199 22.90 -7.79 11.02
N LEU A 200 22.92 -7.16 9.84
CA LEU A 200 23.85 -6.06 9.52
C LEU A 200 23.45 -4.76 10.22
N ALA A 201 22.19 -4.35 10.10
CA ALA A 201 21.72 -3.05 10.58
C ALA A 201 21.81 -2.91 12.10
N SER A 202 21.68 -4.01 12.83
CA SER A 202 21.85 -4.07 14.30
C SER A 202 23.20 -3.49 14.79
N ASN A 203 24.19 -3.41 13.90
CA ASN A 203 25.53 -2.89 14.22
C ASN A 203 25.78 -1.45 13.73
N GLU A 204 24.86 -0.84 12.97
CA GLU A 204 25.12 0.43 12.24
C GLU A 204 24.25 1.62 12.69
N GLY A 205 23.49 1.49 13.78
CA GLY A 205 22.63 2.57 14.29
C GLY A 205 21.37 2.84 13.45
N GLY A 206 21.05 1.92 12.53
CA GLY A 206 19.74 1.69 11.95
C GLY A 206 19.17 0.35 12.44
N GLY A 207 18.06 -0.10 11.87
CA GLY A 207 17.51 -1.43 12.18
C GLY A 207 16.66 -1.98 11.04
N VAL A 208 16.69 -3.29 10.87
CA VAL A 208 15.72 -4.05 10.07
C VAL A 208 15.19 -5.17 10.95
N GLU A 209 13.88 -5.40 10.92
CA GLU A 209 13.26 -6.49 11.67
C GLU A 209 12.15 -7.13 10.82
N MET A 210 12.04 -8.46 10.88
CA MET A 210 10.99 -9.21 10.20
C MET A 210 10.01 -9.83 11.19
N HIS A 211 8.73 -9.52 11.00
CA HIS A 211 7.61 -9.98 11.79
C HIS A 211 6.70 -10.89 10.95
N VAL A 212 6.06 -11.85 11.59
CA VAL A 212 5.02 -12.68 10.97
C VAL A 212 3.71 -12.53 11.74
N LEU A 213 2.66 -12.08 11.06
CA LEU A 213 1.31 -12.04 11.61
C LEU A 213 0.61 -13.37 11.34
N GLN A 214 0.40 -14.15 12.40
CA GLN A 214 -0.27 -15.44 12.36
C GLN A 214 -1.74 -15.28 11.95
N ASP A 215 -2.29 -16.31 11.30
CA ASP A 215 -3.70 -16.42 10.94
C ASP A 215 -4.27 -15.25 10.10
N ALA A 216 -3.41 -14.47 9.43
CA ALA A 216 -3.82 -13.37 8.57
C ALA A 216 -3.51 -13.65 7.09
N GLY A 217 -4.40 -13.22 6.19
CA GLY A 217 -4.14 -13.07 4.77
C GLY A 217 -3.61 -11.68 4.44
N HIS A 218 -3.69 -11.26 3.17
CA HIS A 218 -3.13 -9.98 2.72
C HIS A 218 -3.75 -8.76 3.42
N TRP A 219 -5.01 -8.86 3.84
CA TRP A 219 -5.75 -7.78 4.48
C TRP A 219 -5.51 -7.78 5.98
N VAL A 220 -4.24 -7.67 6.38
CA VAL A 220 -3.74 -7.85 7.76
C VAL A 220 -4.55 -7.12 8.84
N HIS A 221 -5.07 -5.93 8.52
CA HIS A 221 -5.84 -5.08 9.42
C HIS A 221 -7.32 -5.48 9.55
N ALA A 222 -7.85 -6.23 8.59
CA ALA A 222 -9.18 -6.81 8.63
C ALA A 222 -9.14 -8.24 9.18
N ASP A 223 -8.11 -9.00 8.82
CA ASP A 223 -8.00 -10.43 9.15
C ASP A 223 -7.58 -10.67 10.60
N ASN A 224 -6.62 -9.90 11.13
CA ASN A 224 -6.14 -10.02 12.51
C ASN A 224 -5.74 -8.64 13.09
N PRO A 225 -6.72 -7.75 13.36
CA PRO A 225 -6.45 -6.40 13.86
C PRO A 225 -5.76 -6.40 15.23
N ASP A 226 -6.11 -7.32 16.12
CA ASP A 226 -5.56 -7.39 17.48
C ASP A 226 -4.09 -7.84 17.45
N GLY A 227 -3.78 -8.92 16.72
CA GLY A 227 -2.39 -9.38 16.56
C GLY A 227 -1.52 -8.35 15.83
N LEU A 228 -2.08 -7.65 14.83
CA LEU A 228 -1.40 -6.53 14.19
C LEU A 228 -1.09 -5.42 15.20
N PHE A 229 -2.05 -5.05 16.05
CA PHE A 229 -1.84 -4.04 17.08
C PHE A 229 -0.80 -4.46 18.11
N GLU A 230 -0.82 -5.71 18.57
CA GLU A 230 0.17 -6.25 19.50
C GLU A 230 1.60 -6.09 18.97
N ILE A 231 1.85 -6.49 17.71
CA ILE A 231 3.16 -6.35 17.05
C ILE A 231 3.57 -4.87 16.93
N LEU A 232 2.65 -3.99 16.53
CA LEU A 232 2.95 -2.57 16.31
C LEU A 232 3.07 -1.75 17.62
N SER A 233 2.50 -2.22 18.73
CA SER A 233 2.32 -1.47 19.98
C SER A 233 3.63 -0.85 20.51
N SER A 234 4.74 -1.59 20.42
CA SER A 234 6.09 -1.17 20.83
C SER A 234 6.61 0.04 20.04
N SER A 235 6.03 0.32 18.86
CA SER A 235 6.37 1.47 18.03
C SER A 235 5.78 2.78 18.51
N PHE A 236 4.70 2.72 19.30
CA PHE A 236 3.98 3.90 19.77
C PHE A 236 4.44 4.37 21.15
N GLY A 237 5.38 3.67 21.79
CA GLY A 237 5.82 3.98 23.16
C GLY A 237 4.74 3.71 24.21
N LEU A 238 3.74 2.90 23.87
CA LEU A 238 2.80 2.34 24.82
C LEU A 238 3.54 1.23 25.57
N LYS A 239 3.62 1.33 26.90
CA LYS A 239 4.02 0.19 27.71
C LYS A 239 2.91 -0.87 27.61
N PRO A 240 3.25 -2.17 27.55
CA PRO A 240 2.26 -3.23 27.66
C PRO A 240 1.44 -3.09 28.96
#